data_AF-A0A397J905-F1
#
_entry.id   AF-A0A397J905-F1
#
_cell.length_a   1.000
_cell.length_b   1.000
_cell.length_c   1.000
_cell.angle_alpha   90.00
_cell.angle_beta   90.00
_cell.angle_gamma   90.00
#
_symmetry.space_group_name_H-M   'P 1'
#
loop_
_entity.id
_entity.type
_entity.pdbx_description
1 polymer ?
#
loop_
_entity_poly.entity_id
_entity_poly.type
_entity_poly.pdbx_seq_one_letter_code
_entity_poly.pdbx_strand_id
1 'polypeptide(L)'
;MTSEISSLRYRIQKLRETMTLDMTHLPSTNTPVFNLIIEMRANIKILGDSARVTQLRQEVINLKDINLNQQELTNELGTLNETLKEQIDDLTDKNETIQTEMDEKTRLYGQAQDRLDECREENYHLSQSLEGAHEDITESELVHDKLNQKLRILGLTHIAWRARNLRQAQILNVEFNTARTAWRNQRDRNRHIARELQNCRRHGRNLQNDKVLIEFWRDQLILRYEKWKNKTHGARQIINNLNQQIFALQNNPLVNPLNMAAIQDVTSALAPMIAQIPMYTGQEPPDEYYNKFMQVFQYGNTLGVVGFNDAVKTRMLSSRLAERFIPPDPFPIRNIHT
;
A
#
# COMPACT_ATOMS: atom_id res chain seq x y z
N MET A 1 -38.81 -23.28 163.63
CA MET A 1 -39.49 -22.21 164.37
C MET A 1 -40.79 -22.63 165.08
N THR A 2 -41.44 -23.75 164.70
CA THR A 2 -42.70 -24.20 165.33
C THR A 2 -42.52 -24.99 166.64
N SER A 3 -41.40 -25.68 166.86
CA SER A 3 -41.14 -26.42 168.12
C SER A 3 -40.75 -25.52 169.31
N GLU A 4 -40.04 -24.42 169.06
CA GLU A 4 -39.66 -23.44 170.09
C GLU A 4 -40.85 -22.62 170.59
N ILE A 5 -41.77 -22.23 169.68
CA ILE A 5 -43.03 -21.55 170.05
C ILE A 5 -43.94 -22.48 170.86
N SER A 6 -43.93 -23.78 170.57
CA SER A 6 -44.71 -24.79 171.31
C SER A 6 -44.12 -25.05 172.71
N SER A 7 -42.79 -25.07 172.82
CA SER A 7 -42.06 -25.17 174.10
C SER A 7 -42.27 -23.93 174.99
N LEU A 8 -42.30 -22.73 174.39
CA LEU A 8 -42.62 -21.48 175.08
C LEU A 8 -44.09 -21.45 175.54
N ARG A 9 -45.04 -21.89 174.71
CA ARG A 9 -46.44 -22.03 175.11
C ARG A 9 -46.61 -23.03 176.25
N TYR A 10 -45.93 -24.17 176.20
CA TYR A 10 -45.93 -25.17 177.28
C TYR A 10 -45.33 -24.63 178.58
N ARG A 11 -44.22 -23.87 178.51
CA ARG A 11 -43.61 -23.22 179.68
C ARG A 11 -44.48 -22.12 180.27
N ILE A 12 -45.18 -21.34 179.44
CA ILE A 12 -46.13 -20.30 179.90
C ILE A 12 -47.36 -20.95 180.55
N GLN A 13 -47.87 -22.05 179.99
CA GLN A 13 -48.97 -22.82 180.58
C GLN A 13 -48.57 -23.42 181.93
N LYS A 14 -47.36 -24.01 182.01
CA LYS A 14 -46.82 -24.60 183.24
C LYS A 14 -46.53 -23.56 184.32
N LEU A 15 -46.07 -22.36 183.94
CA LEU A 15 -45.93 -21.23 184.87
C LEU A 15 -47.29 -20.72 185.37
N ARG A 16 -48.34 -20.75 184.53
CA ARG A 16 -49.73 -20.42 184.92
C ARG A 16 -50.32 -21.44 185.91
N GLU A 17 -50.01 -22.72 185.75
CA GLU A 17 -50.48 -23.80 186.64
C GLU A 17 -49.70 -23.85 187.97
N THR A 18 -48.45 -23.39 188.02
CA THR A 18 -47.67 -23.27 189.28
C THR A 18 -47.96 -21.98 190.06
N MET A 19 -48.73 -21.04 189.50
CA MET A 19 -49.09 -19.75 190.13
C MET A 19 -50.55 -19.68 190.61
N THR A 20 -51.25 -20.81 190.79
CA THR A 20 -52.42 -20.88 191.70
C THR A 20 -51.93 -21.04 193.14
N LEU A 21 -51.18 -20.05 193.61
CA LEU A 21 -50.91 -19.84 195.03
C LEU A 21 -52.17 -19.23 195.65
N ASP A 22 -52.64 -19.87 196.71
CA ASP A 22 -53.74 -19.44 197.59
C ASP A 22 -53.57 -17.95 197.97
N MET A 23 -54.40 -17.09 197.36
CA MET A 23 -54.31 -15.63 197.41
C MET A 23 -55.10 -15.04 198.60
N THR A 24 -54.93 -15.61 199.80
CA THR A 24 -55.59 -15.10 201.00
C THR A 24 -54.67 -14.27 201.91
N HIS A 25 -53.34 -14.27 201.74
CA HIS A 25 -52.44 -13.51 202.62
C HIS A 25 -51.14 -13.02 201.96
N LEU A 26 -51.01 -11.71 201.61
CA LEU A 26 -49.82 -10.80 201.71
C LEU A 26 -49.90 -9.53 200.79
N PRO A 27 -49.16 -8.42 201.06
CA PRO A 27 -49.73 -7.09 201.38
C PRO A 27 -49.53 -5.96 200.34
N SER A 28 -50.13 -4.80 200.61
CA SER A 28 -50.49 -3.69 199.69
C SER A 28 -49.41 -2.68 199.26
N THR A 29 -48.19 -3.10 198.90
CA THR A 29 -47.12 -2.14 198.50
C THR A 29 -46.69 -2.14 197.01
N ASN A 30 -47.33 -2.91 196.12
CA ASN A 30 -46.87 -3.08 194.72
C ASN A 30 -47.59 -2.22 193.64
N THR A 31 -48.54 -1.36 194.00
CA THR A 31 -49.32 -0.53 193.06
C THR A 31 -48.49 0.41 192.14
N PRO A 32 -47.36 1.02 192.57
CA PRO A 32 -46.60 1.94 191.70
C PRO A 32 -45.92 1.27 190.50
N VAL A 33 -45.51 0.01 190.64
CA VAL A 33 -44.77 -0.74 189.60
C VAL A 33 -45.68 -1.09 188.42
N PHE A 34 -46.95 -1.37 188.69
CA PHE A 34 -47.92 -1.73 187.65
C PHE A 34 -48.28 -0.54 186.73
N ASN A 35 -48.34 0.70 187.25
CA ASN A 35 -48.63 1.87 186.43
C ASN A 35 -47.49 2.19 185.45
N LEU A 36 -46.24 2.03 185.88
CA LEU A 36 -45.04 2.22 185.04
C LEU A 36 -45.00 1.24 183.86
N ILE A 37 -45.43 -0.01 184.09
CA ILE A 37 -45.53 -1.03 183.03
C ILE A 37 -46.62 -0.66 182.01
N ILE A 38 -47.74 -0.09 182.45
CA ILE A 38 -48.82 0.35 181.54
C ILE A 38 -48.37 1.54 180.69
N GLU A 39 -47.71 2.54 181.28
CA GLU A 39 -47.17 3.68 180.53
C GLU A 39 -46.06 3.26 179.56
N MET A 40 -45.12 2.41 179.99
CA MET A 40 -44.10 1.86 179.09
C MET A 40 -44.72 1.10 177.91
N ARG A 41 -45.80 0.33 178.15
CA ARG A 41 -46.50 -0.38 177.08
C ARG A 41 -47.18 0.57 176.10
N ALA A 42 -47.78 1.65 176.59
CA ALA A 42 -48.39 2.68 175.76
C ALA A 42 -47.33 3.42 174.92
N ASN A 43 -46.19 3.77 175.50
CA ASN A 43 -45.09 4.44 174.81
C ASN A 43 -44.42 3.53 173.76
N ILE A 44 -44.24 2.23 174.07
CA ILE A 44 -43.75 1.22 173.09
C ILE A 44 -44.72 1.11 171.91
N LYS A 45 -46.04 1.19 172.15
CA LYS A 45 -47.05 1.17 171.09
C LYS A 45 -46.99 2.43 170.22
N ILE A 46 -46.90 3.61 170.82
CA ILE A 46 -46.79 4.90 170.08
C ILE A 46 -45.48 4.94 169.26
N LEU A 47 -44.37 4.46 169.81
CA LEU A 47 -43.09 4.32 169.09
C LEU A 47 -43.20 3.34 167.92
N GLY A 48 -43.87 2.20 168.11
CA GLY A 48 -44.13 1.22 167.05
C GLY A 48 -45.02 1.76 165.93
N ASP A 49 -46.09 2.49 166.29
CA ASP A 49 -46.99 3.13 165.33
C ASP A 49 -46.30 4.27 164.57
N SER A 50 -45.48 5.09 165.24
CA SER A 50 -44.67 6.14 164.60
C SER A 50 -43.64 5.56 163.64
N ALA A 51 -42.91 4.50 164.03
CA ALA A 51 -41.92 3.86 163.15
C ALA A 51 -42.56 3.28 161.89
N ARG A 52 -43.75 2.68 162.02
CA ARG A 52 -44.52 2.12 160.90
C ARG A 52 -45.06 3.21 159.96
N VAL A 53 -45.48 4.37 160.48
CA VAL A 53 -45.88 5.53 159.66
C VAL A 53 -44.70 6.11 158.89
N THR A 54 -43.50 6.17 159.49
CA THR A 54 -42.29 6.63 158.79
C THR A 54 -41.90 5.68 157.66
N GLN A 55 -42.00 4.36 157.89
CA GLN A 55 -41.75 3.35 156.86
C GLN A 55 -42.74 3.46 155.68
N LEU A 56 -44.04 3.60 155.97
CA LEU A 56 -45.06 3.80 154.93
C LEU A 56 -44.86 5.11 154.14
N ARG A 57 -44.42 6.19 154.79
CA ARG A 57 -44.07 7.44 154.08
C ARG A 57 -42.88 7.24 153.13
N GLN A 58 -41.86 6.49 153.55
CA GLN A 58 -40.72 6.16 152.69
C GLN A 58 -41.14 5.27 151.52
N GLU A 59 -42.00 4.28 151.73
CA GLU A 59 -42.56 3.46 150.65
C GLU A 59 -43.38 4.31 149.66
N VAL A 60 -44.18 5.27 150.13
CA VAL A 60 -44.92 6.19 149.25
C VAL A 60 -43.99 7.08 148.43
N ILE A 61 -42.89 7.58 149.01
CA ILE A 61 -41.87 8.34 148.29
C ILE A 61 -41.23 7.45 147.21
N ASN A 62 -40.79 6.24 147.58
CA ASN A 62 -40.18 5.29 146.64
C ASN A 62 -41.14 4.92 145.50
N LEU A 63 -42.43 4.69 145.78
CA LEU A 63 -43.44 4.40 144.77
C LEU A 63 -43.69 5.61 143.84
N LYS A 64 -43.62 6.83 144.37
CA LYS A 64 -43.76 8.05 143.57
C LYS A 64 -42.57 8.23 142.62
N ASP A 65 -41.36 7.96 143.09
CA ASP A 65 -40.15 8.01 142.28
C ASP A 65 -40.16 6.91 141.20
N ILE A 66 -40.60 5.70 141.54
CA ILE A 66 -40.80 4.61 140.56
C ILE A 66 -41.81 5.02 139.48
N ASN A 67 -42.93 5.66 139.87
CA ASN A 67 -43.95 6.10 138.93
C ASN A 67 -43.44 7.22 138.01
N LEU A 68 -42.65 8.17 138.54
CA LEU A 68 -41.98 9.19 137.72
C LEU A 68 -41.02 8.56 136.71
N ASN A 69 -40.19 7.61 137.14
CA ASN A 69 -39.28 6.88 136.23
C ASN A 69 -40.05 6.08 135.17
N GLN A 70 -41.18 5.48 135.51
CA GLN A 70 -42.05 4.80 134.54
C GLN A 70 -42.62 5.78 133.51
N GLN A 71 -43.01 6.98 133.93
CA GLN A 71 -43.49 8.02 133.03
C GLN A 71 -42.38 8.52 132.08
N GLU A 72 -41.17 8.76 132.60
CA GLU A 72 -40.01 9.15 131.79
C GLU A 72 -39.67 8.08 130.75
N LEU A 73 -39.55 6.81 131.17
CA LEU A 73 -39.33 5.69 130.25
C LEU A 73 -40.43 5.60 129.18
N THR A 74 -41.69 5.83 129.56
CA THR A 74 -42.81 5.81 128.60
C THR A 74 -42.69 6.93 127.57
N ASN A 75 -42.28 8.13 127.99
CA ASN A 75 -42.07 9.27 127.09
C ASN A 75 -40.89 9.03 126.16
N GLU A 76 -39.76 8.54 126.68
CA GLU A 76 -38.58 8.20 125.87
C GLU A 76 -38.91 7.14 124.82
N LEU A 77 -39.65 6.10 125.22
CA LEU A 77 -40.08 5.02 124.33
C LEU A 77 -41.06 5.53 123.27
N GLY A 78 -41.95 6.47 123.62
CA GLY A 78 -42.82 7.16 122.66
C GLY A 78 -42.03 7.98 121.64
N THR A 79 -41.02 8.73 122.08
CA THR A 79 -40.17 9.57 121.22
C THR A 79 -39.31 8.71 120.28
N LEU A 80 -38.75 7.62 120.80
CA LEU A 80 -38.00 6.65 120.02
C LEU A 80 -38.89 5.97 118.96
N ASN A 81 -40.13 5.64 119.31
CA ASN A 81 -41.07 5.01 118.39
C ASN A 81 -41.49 5.95 117.25
N GLU A 82 -41.73 7.24 117.53
CA GLU A 82 -41.96 8.25 116.48
C GLU A 82 -40.75 8.39 115.56
N THR A 83 -39.53 8.48 116.12
CA THR A 83 -38.30 8.61 115.32
C THR A 83 -38.07 7.40 114.42
N LEU A 84 -38.29 6.18 114.95
CA LEU A 84 -38.17 4.95 114.16
C LEU A 84 -39.22 4.88 113.06
N LYS A 85 -40.45 5.34 113.34
CA LYS A 85 -41.52 5.37 112.35
C LYS A 85 -41.17 6.31 111.19
N GLU A 86 -40.69 7.52 111.50
CA GLU A 86 -40.28 8.50 110.48
C GLU A 86 -39.10 7.98 109.63
N GLN A 87 -38.13 7.27 110.24
CA GLN A 87 -37.05 6.60 109.51
C GLN A 87 -37.55 5.45 108.60
N ILE A 88 -38.53 4.68 109.06
CA ILE A 88 -39.14 3.60 108.27
C ILE A 88 -39.90 4.18 107.06
N ASP A 89 -40.65 5.26 107.27
CA ASP A 89 -41.40 5.94 106.22
C ASP A 89 -40.42 6.51 105.15
N ASP A 90 -39.36 7.22 105.56
CA ASP A 90 -38.32 7.74 104.63
C ASP A 90 -37.59 6.62 103.87
N LEU A 91 -37.30 5.49 104.51
CA LEU A 91 -36.72 4.33 103.83
C LEU A 91 -37.71 3.69 102.85
N THR A 92 -39.00 3.72 103.16
CA THR A 92 -40.05 3.19 102.29
C THR A 92 -40.17 4.04 101.02
N ASP A 93 -40.23 5.37 101.16
CA ASP A 93 -40.28 6.30 100.03
C ASP A 93 -39.04 6.19 99.12
N LYS A 94 -37.86 6.04 99.73
CA LYS A 94 -36.60 5.81 98.98
C LYS A 94 -36.63 4.48 98.25
N ASN A 95 -37.15 3.43 98.86
CA ASN A 95 -37.25 2.12 98.24
C ASN A 95 -38.23 2.12 97.06
N GLU A 96 -39.36 2.81 97.17
CA GLU A 96 -40.28 3.03 96.05
C GLU A 96 -39.61 3.79 94.91
N THR A 97 -38.88 4.86 95.23
CA THR A 97 -38.12 5.64 94.22
C THR A 97 -37.11 4.77 93.49
N ILE A 98 -36.30 3.99 94.21
CA ILE A 98 -35.32 3.06 93.62
C ILE A 98 -36.01 2.04 92.72
N GLN A 99 -37.17 1.51 93.13
CA GLN A 99 -37.91 0.55 92.32
C GLN A 99 -38.37 1.17 91.00
N THR A 100 -38.92 2.39 91.02
CA THR A 100 -39.32 3.09 89.80
C THR A 100 -38.15 3.36 88.85
N GLU A 101 -36.98 3.72 89.38
CA GLU A 101 -35.76 3.90 88.57
C GLU A 101 -35.25 2.59 87.97
N MET A 102 -35.33 1.48 88.71
CA MET A 102 -34.97 0.15 88.20
C MET A 102 -35.89 -0.30 87.07
N ASP A 103 -37.20 -0.08 87.22
CA ASP A 103 -38.19 -0.45 86.20
C ASP A 103 -37.95 0.38 84.92
N GLU A 104 -37.67 1.68 85.05
CA GLU A 104 -37.37 2.53 83.90
C GLU A 104 -36.06 2.15 83.22
N LYS A 105 -34.99 1.84 83.98
CA LYS A 105 -33.74 1.34 83.39
C LYS A 105 -33.94 0.01 82.67
N THR A 106 -34.78 -0.87 83.19
CA THR A 106 -35.12 -2.15 82.55
C THR A 106 -35.84 -1.92 81.23
N ARG A 107 -36.78 -0.97 81.20
CA ARG A 107 -37.47 -0.56 79.97
C ARG A 107 -36.51 0.02 78.93
N LEU A 108 -35.64 0.94 79.33
CA LEU A 108 -34.65 1.55 78.44
C LEU A 108 -33.65 0.53 77.90
N TYR A 109 -33.24 -0.44 78.74
CA TYR A 109 -32.37 -1.54 78.30
C TYR A 109 -33.05 -2.39 77.22
N GLY A 110 -34.34 -2.74 77.39
CA GLY A 110 -35.11 -3.44 76.36
C GLY A 110 -35.15 -2.67 75.05
N GLN A 111 -35.45 -1.37 75.09
CA GLN A 111 -35.47 -0.53 73.89
C GLN A 111 -34.10 -0.42 73.20
N ALA A 112 -33.02 -0.33 73.98
CA ALA A 112 -31.67 -0.32 73.42
C ALA A 112 -31.32 -1.65 72.76
N GLN A 113 -31.77 -2.77 73.32
CA GLN A 113 -31.60 -4.10 72.78
C GLN A 113 -32.36 -4.26 71.44
N ASP A 114 -33.63 -3.85 71.39
CA ASP A 114 -34.44 -3.92 70.18
C ASP A 114 -33.80 -3.11 69.04
N ARG A 115 -33.31 -1.89 69.34
CA ARG A 115 -32.59 -1.05 68.36
C ARG A 115 -31.26 -1.66 67.93
N LEU A 116 -30.56 -2.35 68.82
CA LEU A 116 -29.32 -3.04 68.48
C LEU A 116 -29.60 -4.19 67.50
N ASP A 117 -30.68 -4.93 67.72
CA ASP A 117 -31.07 -6.04 66.85
C ASP A 117 -31.58 -5.55 65.49
N GLU A 118 -32.35 -4.45 65.44
CA GLU A 118 -32.71 -3.78 64.18
C GLU A 118 -31.48 -3.35 63.39
N CYS A 119 -30.52 -2.69 64.05
CA CYS A 119 -29.27 -2.24 63.42
C CYS A 119 -28.39 -3.42 62.94
N ARG A 120 -28.46 -4.57 63.60
CA ARG A 120 -27.78 -5.80 63.17
C ARG A 120 -28.41 -6.36 61.90
N GLU A 121 -29.73 -6.41 61.84
CA GLU A 121 -30.45 -6.90 60.67
C GLU A 121 -30.22 -5.98 59.46
N GLU A 122 -30.27 -4.65 59.66
CA GLU A 122 -29.94 -3.68 58.63
C GLU A 122 -28.49 -3.85 58.13
N ASN A 123 -27.52 -4.03 59.02
CA ASN A 123 -26.14 -4.30 58.64
C ASN A 123 -26.00 -5.61 57.84
N TYR A 124 -26.73 -6.66 58.22
CA TYR A 124 -26.73 -7.92 57.51
C TYR A 124 -27.24 -7.75 56.08
N HIS A 125 -28.37 -7.06 55.90
CA HIS A 125 -28.92 -6.76 54.58
C HIS A 125 -27.98 -5.88 53.74
N LEU A 126 -27.35 -4.87 54.34
CA LEU A 126 -26.35 -4.04 53.66
C LEU A 126 -25.15 -4.85 53.21
N SER A 127 -24.63 -5.75 54.06
CA SER A 127 -23.53 -6.65 53.70
C SER A 127 -23.90 -7.57 52.53
N GLN A 128 -25.09 -8.17 52.54
CA GLN A 128 -25.55 -9.00 51.42
C GLN A 128 -25.70 -8.20 50.12
N SER A 129 -26.27 -6.99 50.19
CA SER A 129 -26.41 -6.13 49.01
C SER A 129 -25.07 -5.69 48.45
N LEU A 130 -24.08 -5.43 49.32
CA LEU A 130 -22.71 -5.10 48.92
C LEU A 130 -22.00 -6.28 48.26
N GLU A 131 -22.19 -7.50 48.80
CA GLU A 131 -21.64 -8.73 48.22
C GLU A 131 -22.19 -8.98 46.83
N GLY A 132 -23.51 -8.89 46.64
CA GLY A 132 -24.14 -9.02 45.32
C GLY A 132 -23.66 -7.95 44.33
N ALA A 133 -23.57 -6.69 44.76
CA ALA A 133 -23.03 -5.62 43.91
C ALA A 133 -21.56 -5.86 43.51
N HIS A 134 -20.75 -6.44 44.41
CA HIS A 134 -19.37 -6.80 44.11
C HIS A 134 -19.29 -7.94 43.09
N GLU A 135 -20.14 -8.96 43.21
CA GLU A 135 -20.25 -10.05 42.22
C GLU A 135 -20.63 -9.50 40.83
N ASP A 136 -21.63 -8.62 40.76
CA ASP A 136 -22.06 -7.98 39.52
C ASP A 136 -20.94 -7.16 38.86
N ILE A 137 -20.17 -6.40 39.65
CA ILE A 137 -19.01 -5.64 39.16
C ILE A 137 -17.95 -6.60 38.60
N THR A 138 -17.65 -7.66 39.33
CA THR A 138 -16.63 -8.65 38.94
C THR A 138 -17.02 -9.35 37.62
N GLU A 139 -18.30 -9.72 37.47
CA GLU A 139 -18.81 -10.31 36.23
C GLU A 139 -18.73 -9.30 35.07
N SER A 140 -19.12 -8.05 35.31
CA SER A 140 -19.04 -6.97 34.32
C SER A 140 -17.61 -6.73 33.83
N GLU A 141 -16.63 -6.71 34.73
CA GLU A 141 -15.21 -6.59 34.38
C GLU A 141 -14.73 -7.75 33.48
N LEU A 142 -15.12 -8.98 33.81
CA LEU A 142 -14.80 -10.15 32.99
C LEU A 142 -15.42 -10.08 31.59
N VAL A 143 -16.66 -9.60 31.48
CA VAL A 143 -17.32 -9.35 30.20
C VAL A 143 -16.60 -8.26 29.41
N HIS A 144 -16.20 -7.17 30.07
CA HIS A 144 -15.46 -6.07 29.45
C HIS A 144 -14.11 -6.53 28.88
N ASP A 145 -13.35 -7.31 29.64
CA ASP A 145 -12.06 -7.88 29.20
C ASP A 145 -12.23 -8.79 27.98
N LYS A 146 -13.26 -9.64 27.98
CA LYS A 146 -13.59 -10.49 26.84
C LYS A 146 -13.96 -9.67 25.60
N LEU A 147 -14.68 -8.57 25.77
CA LEU A 147 -15.01 -7.65 24.67
C LEU A 147 -13.76 -6.98 24.10
N ASN A 148 -12.86 -6.50 24.97
CA ASN A 148 -11.58 -5.90 24.57
C ASN A 148 -10.71 -6.88 23.77
N GLN A 149 -10.64 -8.15 24.20
CA GLN A 149 -9.94 -9.19 23.44
C GLN A 149 -10.55 -9.39 22.05
N LYS A 150 -11.88 -9.47 21.94
CA LYS A 150 -12.59 -9.58 20.65
C LYS A 150 -12.32 -8.38 19.73
N LEU A 151 -12.37 -7.16 20.26
CA LEU A 151 -12.06 -5.94 19.51
C LEU A 151 -10.61 -5.94 19.00
N ARG A 152 -9.66 -6.37 19.83
CA ARG A 152 -8.25 -6.49 19.44
C ARG A 152 -8.05 -7.47 18.27
N ILE A 153 -8.69 -8.64 18.34
CA ILE A 153 -8.66 -9.64 17.26
C ILE A 153 -9.25 -9.05 15.98
N LEU A 154 -10.43 -8.44 16.07
CA LEU A 154 -11.12 -7.83 14.93
C LEU A 154 -10.26 -6.75 14.24
N GLY A 155 -9.62 -5.88 15.04
CA GLY A 155 -8.72 -4.85 14.53
C GLY A 155 -7.54 -5.42 13.77
N LEU A 156 -6.89 -6.47 14.29
CA LEU A 156 -5.77 -7.14 13.62
C LEU A 156 -6.23 -7.83 12.32
N THR A 157 -7.39 -8.50 12.33
CA THR A 157 -7.94 -9.12 11.11
C THR A 157 -8.24 -8.08 10.03
N HIS A 158 -8.79 -6.93 10.40
CA HIS A 158 -9.07 -5.84 9.45
C HIS A 158 -7.79 -5.29 8.80
N ILE A 159 -6.73 -5.07 9.60
CA ILE A 159 -5.43 -4.61 9.10
C ILE A 159 -4.83 -5.63 8.13
N ALA A 160 -4.84 -6.92 8.48
CA ALA A 160 -4.32 -7.99 7.63
C ALA A 160 -5.07 -8.07 6.29
N TRP A 161 -6.40 -7.96 6.33
CA TRP A 161 -7.24 -7.93 5.12
C TRP A 161 -6.90 -6.73 4.23
N ARG A 162 -6.80 -5.52 4.81
CA ARG A 162 -6.41 -4.30 4.06
C ARG A 162 -5.04 -4.46 3.41
N ALA A 163 -4.05 -4.96 4.14
CA ALA A 163 -2.70 -5.17 3.61
C ALA A 163 -2.69 -6.15 2.43
N ARG A 164 -3.47 -7.23 2.50
CA ARG A 164 -3.61 -8.21 1.41
C ARG A 164 -4.21 -7.56 0.16
N ASN A 165 -5.29 -6.80 0.30
CA ASN A 165 -5.95 -6.15 -0.83
C ASN A 165 -5.06 -5.11 -1.50
N LEU A 166 -4.32 -4.31 -0.71
CA LEU A 166 -3.36 -3.35 -1.25
C LEU A 166 -2.26 -4.04 -2.06
N ARG A 167 -1.71 -5.15 -1.57
CA ARG A 167 -0.73 -5.95 -2.33
C ARG A 167 -1.32 -6.50 -3.63
N GLN A 168 -2.53 -7.02 -3.60
CA GLN A 168 -3.21 -7.52 -4.81
C GLN A 168 -3.42 -6.41 -5.83
N ALA A 169 -3.87 -5.22 -5.40
CA ALA A 169 -4.04 -4.07 -6.28
C ALA A 169 -2.71 -3.62 -6.90
N GLN A 170 -1.62 -3.62 -6.13
CA GLN A 170 -0.27 -3.32 -6.63
C GLN A 170 0.19 -4.33 -7.69
N ILE A 171 0.00 -5.63 -7.44
CA ILE A 171 0.35 -6.69 -8.40
C ILE A 171 -0.43 -6.51 -9.70
N LEU A 172 -1.75 -6.34 -9.64
CA LEU A 172 -2.58 -6.11 -10.82
C LEU A 172 -2.16 -4.87 -11.61
N ASN A 173 -1.79 -3.79 -10.91
CA ASN A 173 -1.29 -2.58 -11.57
C ASN A 173 0.05 -2.82 -12.29
N VAL A 174 0.97 -3.57 -11.67
CA VAL A 174 2.26 -3.93 -12.30
C VAL A 174 2.05 -4.83 -13.52
N GLU A 175 1.19 -5.84 -13.40
CA GLU A 175 0.83 -6.75 -14.50
C GLU A 175 0.20 -5.99 -15.66
N PHE A 176 -0.77 -5.12 -15.38
CA PHE A 176 -1.42 -4.29 -16.39
C PHE A 176 -0.44 -3.35 -17.11
N ASN A 177 0.45 -2.68 -16.38
CA ASN A 177 1.45 -1.80 -16.98
C ASN A 177 2.47 -2.57 -17.83
N THR A 178 2.85 -3.77 -17.40
CA THR A 178 3.73 -4.67 -18.16
C THR A 178 3.07 -5.09 -19.48
N ALA A 179 1.82 -5.56 -19.43
CA ALA A 179 1.05 -5.93 -20.61
C ALA A 179 0.83 -4.75 -21.57
N ARG A 180 0.50 -3.56 -21.02
CA ARG A 180 0.35 -2.33 -21.80
C ARG A 180 1.63 -1.94 -22.53
N THR A 181 2.77 -2.07 -21.87
CA THR A 181 4.08 -1.78 -22.47
C THR A 181 4.44 -2.79 -23.56
N ALA A 182 4.21 -4.08 -23.32
CA ALA A 182 4.42 -5.13 -24.32
C ALA A 182 3.55 -4.91 -25.57
N TRP A 183 2.27 -4.57 -25.40
CA TRP A 183 1.37 -4.26 -26.52
C TRP A 183 1.84 -3.06 -27.34
N ARG A 184 2.27 -1.97 -26.69
CA ARG A 184 2.83 -0.79 -27.37
C ARG A 184 4.05 -1.15 -28.21
N ASN A 185 4.99 -1.88 -27.61
CA ASN A 185 6.20 -2.33 -28.31
C ASN A 185 5.85 -3.20 -29.52
N GLN A 186 4.89 -4.11 -29.39
CA GLN A 186 4.45 -4.94 -30.51
C GLN A 186 3.79 -4.11 -31.62
N ARG A 187 2.97 -3.13 -31.25
CA ARG A 187 2.33 -2.23 -32.21
C ARG A 187 3.37 -1.44 -33.01
N ASP A 188 4.41 -0.95 -32.34
CA ASP A 188 5.47 -0.17 -32.99
C ASP A 188 6.34 -1.04 -33.90
N ARG A 189 6.66 -2.28 -33.50
CA ARG A 189 7.29 -3.28 -34.37
C ARG A 189 6.47 -3.54 -35.62
N ASN A 190 5.17 -3.79 -35.47
CA ASN A 190 4.27 -4.03 -36.60
C ASN A 190 4.23 -2.82 -37.54
N ARG A 191 4.23 -1.59 -37.00
CA ARG A 191 4.29 -0.37 -37.80
C ARG A 191 5.61 -0.27 -38.57
N HIS A 192 6.73 -0.62 -37.94
CA HIS A 192 8.03 -0.64 -38.61
C HIS A 192 8.05 -1.66 -39.76
N ILE A 193 7.60 -2.90 -39.52
CA ILE A 193 7.50 -3.94 -40.54
C ILE A 193 6.60 -3.50 -41.71
N ALA A 194 5.47 -2.86 -41.42
CA ALA A 194 4.57 -2.35 -42.46
C ALA A 194 5.25 -1.30 -43.36
N ARG A 195 6.08 -0.41 -42.77
CA ARG A 195 6.88 0.57 -43.52
C ARG A 195 7.94 -0.13 -44.38
N GLU A 196 8.66 -1.08 -43.82
CA GLU A 196 9.66 -1.85 -44.57
C GLU A 196 9.02 -2.61 -45.75
N LEU A 197 7.89 -3.27 -45.54
CA LEU A 197 7.13 -3.91 -46.63
C LEU A 197 6.72 -2.92 -47.71
N GLN A 198 6.30 -1.71 -47.34
CA GLN A 198 5.98 -0.66 -48.32
C GLN A 198 7.22 -0.22 -49.10
N ASN A 199 8.37 -0.09 -48.44
CA ASN A 199 9.64 0.24 -49.06
C ASN A 199 10.07 -0.86 -50.05
N CYS A 200 10.01 -2.14 -49.66
CA CYS A 200 10.29 -3.26 -50.54
C CYS A 200 9.37 -3.27 -51.76
N ARG A 201 8.05 -3.00 -51.58
CA ARG A 201 7.10 -2.89 -52.70
C ARG A 201 7.40 -1.73 -53.63
N ARG A 202 7.91 -0.60 -53.12
CA ARG A 202 8.35 0.53 -53.95
C ARG A 202 9.61 0.17 -54.72
N HIS A 203 10.58 -0.43 -54.04
CA HIS A 203 11.82 -0.88 -54.66
C HIS A 203 11.58 -1.90 -55.78
N GLY A 204 10.73 -2.90 -55.55
CA GLY A 204 10.34 -3.86 -56.59
C GLY A 204 9.67 -3.23 -57.80
N ARG A 205 8.82 -2.20 -57.60
CA ARG A 205 8.25 -1.40 -58.71
C ARG A 205 9.33 -0.65 -59.49
N ASN A 206 10.29 -0.05 -58.81
CA ASN A 206 11.40 0.65 -59.47
C ASN A 206 12.23 -0.33 -60.32
N LEU A 207 12.60 -1.49 -59.77
CA LEU A 207 13.32 -2.52 -60.51
C LEU A 207 12.54 -3.01 -61.74
N GLN A 208 11.21 -3.13 -61.65
CA GLN A 208 10.38 -3.49 -62.80
C GLN A 208 10.41 -2.41 -63.87
N ASN A 209 10.34 -1.13 -63.48
CA ASN A 209 10.45 -0.02 -64.42
C ASN A 209 11.85 0.01 -65.09
N ASP A 210 12.91 -0.21 -64.31
CA ASP A 210 14.28 -0.27 -64.82
C ASP A 210 14.44 -1.44 -65.80
N LYS A 211 13.86 -2.61 -65.49
CA LYS A 211 13.83 -3.75 -66.41
C LYS A 211 13.18 -3.41 -67.74
N VAL A 212 11.98 -2.81 -67.72
CA VAL A 212 11.27 -2.40 -68.94
C VAL A 212 12.11 -1.42 -69.76
N LEU A 213 12.77 -0.47 -69.10
CA LEU A 213 13.66 0.49 -69.76
C LEU A 213 14.86 -0.21 -70.42
N ILE A 214 15.51 -1.15 -69.72
CA ILE A 214 16.64 -1.91 -70.24
C ILE A 214 16.21 -2.79 -71.42
N GLU A 215 15.06 -3.46 -71.32
CA GLU A 215 14.49 -4.27 -72.42
C GLU A 215 14.24 -3.40 -73.65
N PHE A 216 13.64 -2.22 -73.48
CA PHE A 216 13.45 -1.25 -74.56
C PHE A 216 14.77 -0.87 -75.25
N TRP A 217 15.80 -0.50 -74.47
CA TRP A 217 17.10 -0.13 -75.03
C TRP A 217 17.80 -1.30 -75.73
N ARG A 218 17.69 -2.50 -75.18
CA ARG A 218 18.20 -3.73 -75.80
C ARG A 218 17.56 -3.96 -77.16
N ASP A 219 16.23 -3.85 -77.26
CA ASP A 219 15.51 -4.04 -78.51
C ASP A 219 15.89 -2.99 -79.56
N GLN A 220 16.04 -1.72 -79.15
CA GLN A 220 16.52 -0.66 -80.04
C GLN A 220 17.93 -0.95 -80.58
N LEU A 221 18.81 -1.47 -79.72
CA LEU A 221 20.17 -1.82 -80.11
C LEU A 221 20.18 -3.01 -81.07
N ILE A 222 19.37 -4.05 -80.82
CA ILE A 222 19.19 -5.19 -81.72
C ILE A 222 18.65 -4.73 -83.08
N LEU A 223 17.62 -3.87 -83.10
CA LEU A 223 17.06 -3.34 -84.35
C LEU A 223 18.09 -2.54 -85.15
N ARG A 224 18.92 -1.73 -84.49
CA ARG A 224 20.02 -1.01 -85.15
C ARG A 224 21.07 -1.97 -85.71
N TYR A 225 21.45 -2.98 -84.93
CA TYR A 225 22.40 -4.00 -85.34
C TYR A 225 21.92 -4.79 -86.56
N GLU A 226 20.67 -5.28 -86.54
CA GLU A 226 20.08 -6.02 -87.67
C GLU A 226 19.98 -5.15 -88.92
N LYS A 227 19.60 -3.87 -88.80
CA LYS A 227 19.63 -2.92 -89.94
C LYS A 227 21.04 -2.76 -90.52
N TRP A 228 22.04 -2.57 -89.68
CA TRP A 228 23.44 -2.42 -90.13
C TRP A 228 23.96 -3.70 -90.79
N LYS A 229 23.68 -4.86 -90.20
CA LYS A 229 24.03 -6.19 -90.72
C LYS A 229 23.41 -6.43 -92.09
N ASN A 230 22.11 -6.14 -92.26
CA ASN A 230 21.41 -6.28 -93.54
C ASN A 230 21.98 -5.35 -94.61
N LYS A 231 22.30 -4.09 -94.27
CA LYS A 231 23.01 -3.18 -95.20
C LYS A 231 24.36 -3.74 -95.63
N THR A 232 25.13 -4.28 -94.69
CA THR A 232 26.44 -4.86 -94.97
C THR A 232 26.33 -6.10 -95.86
N HIS A 233 25.34 -6.96 -95.59
CA HIS A 233 25.06 -8.12 -96.42
C HIS A 233 24.64 -7.71 -97.85
N GLY A 234 23.71 -6.76 -97.98
CA GLY A 234 23.30 -6.22 -99.28
C GLY A 234 24.45 -5.60 -100.06
N ALA A 235 25.32 -4.83 -99.40
CA ALA A 235 26.53 -4.28 -100.02
C ALA A 235 27.48 -5.40 -100.52
N ARG A 236 27.69 -6.45 -99.71
CA ARG A 236 28.49 -7.62 -100.11
C ARG A 236 27.89 -8.36 -101.32
N GLN A 237 26.56 -8.51 -101.37
CA GLN A 237 25.88 -9.12 -102.51
C GLN A 237 26.06 -8.29 -103.79
N ILE A 238 25.92 -6.96 -103.71
CA ILE A 238 26.16 -6.06 -104.85
C ILE A 238 27.60 -6.20 -105.36
N ILE A 239 28.59 -6.18 -104.47
CA ILE A 239 30.00 -6.36 -104.83
C ILE A 239 30.21 -7.72 -105.52
N ASN A 240 29.62 -8.79 -105.00
CA ASN A 240 29.73 -10.12 -105.61
C ASN A 240 29.11 -10.15 -107.02
N ASN A 241 27.91 -9.59 -107.19
CA ASN A 241 27.25 -9.49 -108.49
C ASN A 241 28.07 -8.68 -109.50
N LEU A 242 28.66 -7.55 -109.08
CA LEU A 242 29.55 -6.74 -109.92
C LEU A 242 30.82 -7.50 -110.30
N ASN A 243 31.45 -8.22 -109.37
CA ASN A 243 32.62 -9.05 -109.67
C ASN A 243 32.30 -10.17 -110.67
N GLN A 244 31.12 -10.79 -110.58
CA GLN A 244 30.65 -11.77 -111.57
C GLN A 244 30.48 -11.13 -112.96
N GLN A 245 29.93 -9.90 -113.05
CA GLN A 245 29.81 -9.17 -114.31
C GLN A 245 31.19 -8.82 -114.91
N ILE A 246 32.13 -8.36 -114.09
CA ILE A 246 33.51 -8.08 -114.51
C ILE A 246 34.16 -9.35 -115.07
N PHE A 247 34.01 -10.48 -114.37
CA PHE A 247 34.55 -11.77 -114.84
C PHE A 247 33.93 -12.21 -116.17
N ALA A 248 32.62 -12.01 -116.38
CA ALA A 248 31.95 -12.30 -117.65
C ALA A 248 32.47 -11.41 -118.80
N LEU A 249 32.73 -10.13 -118.54
CA LEU A 249 33.30 -9.21 -119.54
C LEU A 249 34.76 -9.54 -119.89
N GLN A 250 35.55 -10.02 -118.92
CA GLN A 250 36.94 -10.41 -119.13
C GLN A 250 37.09 -11.73 -119.92
N ASN A 251 36.11 -12.62 -119.86
CA ASN A 251 36.18 -13.96 -120.47
C ASN A 251 35.44 -14.08 -121.81
N ASN A 252 35.15 -12.98 -122.52
CA ASN A 252 34.52 -13.02 -123.83
C ASN A 252 35.59 -12.83 -124.94
N PRO A 253 36.07 -13.90 -125.61
CA PRO A 253 37.17 -13.82 -126.54
C PRO A 253 36.62 -13.61 -127.96
N LEU A 254 36.49 -12.37 -128.41
CA LEU A 254 36.45 -11.95 -129.83
C LEU A 254 36.21 -10.42 -129.86
N VAL A 255 36.95 -9.72 -130.75
CA VAL A 255 37.04 -8.25 -130.93
C VAL A 255 38.17 -7.64 -130.06
N ASN A 256 39.37 -7.31 -130.55
CA ASN A 256 39.67 -6.56 -131.78
C ASN A 256 41.19 -6.62 -132.16
N PRO A 257 41.60 -7.25 -133.29
CA PRO A 257 42.97 -7.20 -133.81
C PRO A 257 43.08 -6.30 -135.06
N LEU A 258 43.33 -4.99 -134.92
CA LEU A 258 43.32 -4.06 -136.08
C LEU A 258 44.44 -3.00 -136.18
N ASN A 259 45.48 -2.98 -135.35
CA ASN A 259 46.46 -1.87 -135.37
C ASN A 259 47.95 -2.28 -135.27
N MET A 260 48.47 -3.13 -136.16
CA MET A 260 49.93 -3.37 -136.25
C MET A 260 50.48 -3.47 -137.68
N ALA A 261 50.28 -2.43 -138.50
CA ALA A 261 51.13 -2.16 -139.67
C ALA A 261 51.69 -0.74 -139.55
N ALA A 262 53.01 -0.59 -139.57
CA ALA A 262 53.68 0.69 -139.30
C ALA A 262 53.80 1.53 -140.59
N ILE A 263 53.76 2.87 -140.48
CA ILE A 263 53.93 3.82 -141.61
C ILE A 263 55.15 3.49 -142.48
N GLN A 264 56.20 2.94 -141.89
CA GLN A 264 57.42 2.65 -142.63
C GLN A 264 57.24 1.62 -143.74
N ASP A 265 56.35 0.65 -143.53
CA ASP A 265 56.09 -0.40 -144.52
C ASP A 265 55.39 0.19 -145.75
N VAL A 266 54.49 1.16 -145.55
CA VAL A 266 53.80 1.89 -146.62
C VAL A 266 54.76 2.82 -147.37
N THR A 267 55.63 3.52 -146.65
CA THR A 267 56.57 4.49 -147.25
C THR A 267 57.60 3.79 -148.15
N SER A 268 58.10 2.63 -147.71
CA SER A 268 59.05 1.81 -148.46
C SER A 268 58.44 1.20 -149.73
N ALA A 269 57.18 0.78 -149.68
CA ALA A 269 56.47 0.22 -150.84
C ALA A 269 56.17 1.27 -151.93
N LEU A 270 55.89 2.52 -151.56
CA LEU A 270 55.55 3.58 -152.50
C LEU A 270 56.78 4.31 -153.08
N ALA A 271 57.92 4.29 -152.38
CA ALA A 271 59.15 4.95 -152.80
C ALA A 271 59.59 4.65 -154.25
N PRO A 272 59.61 3.39 -154.73
CA PRO A 272 59.98 3.11 -156.12
C PRO A 272 58.96 3.64 -157.14
N MET A 273 57.66 3.69 -156.79
CA MET A 273 56.63 4.23 -157.69
C MET A 273 56.75 5.75 -157.83
N ILE A 274 57.03 6.45 -156.73
CA ILE A 274 57.27 7.90 -156.74
C ILE A 274 58.57 8.23 -157.51
N ALA A 275 59.57 7.37 -157.43
CA ALA A 275 60.83 7.58 -158.14
C ALA A 275 60.72 7.51 -159.67
N GLN A 276 59.71 6.80 -160.19
CA GLN A 276 59.44 6.72 -161.63
C GLN A 276 58.75 7.98 -162.18
N ILE A 277 58.19 8.84 -161.32
CA ILE A 277 57.57 10.10 -161.75
C ILE A 277 58.68 11.14 -162.00
N PRO A 278 58.87 11.62 -163.24
CA PRO A 278 59.91 12.60 -163.56
C PRO A 278 59.68 13.91 -162.81
N MET A 279 60.73 14.69 -162.53
CA MET A 279 60.58 16.00 -161.87
C MET A 279 59.70 16.93 -162.70
N TYR A 280 58.80 17.65 -162.03
CA TYR A 280 57.92 18.59 -162.69
C TYR A 280 58.68 19.82 -163.17
N THR A 281 58.88 19.93 -164.48
CA THR A 281 59.57 21.05 -165.15
C THR A 281 58.62 22.11 -165.71
N GLY A 282 57.30 21.96 -165.53
CA GLY A 282 56.28 22.88 -166.04
C GLY A 282 55.93 22.71 -167.53
N GLN A 283 56.40 21.62 -168.16
CA GLN A 283 56.12 21.32 -169.57
C GLN A 283 54.79 20.57 -169.79
N GLU A 284 54.30 19.84 -168.77
CA GLU A 284 52.97 19.20 -168.79
C GLU A 284 52.00 19.94 -167.85
N PRO A 285 50.68 19.91 -168.11
CA PRO A 285 49.69 20.57 -167.24
C PRO A 285 49.76 20.05 -165.79
N PRO A 286 49.64 20.92 -164.76
CA PRO A 286 49.73 20.51 -163.36
C PRO A 286 48.76 19.39 -162.97
N ASP A 287 47.55 19.40 -163.52
CA ASP A 287 46.51 18.42 -163.20
C ASP A 287 46.87 17.02 -163.71
N GLU A 288 47.46 16.93 -164.90
CA GLU A 288 47.95 15.66 -165.44
C GLU A 288 49.13 15.11 -164.63
N TYR A 289 50.02 15.99 -164.17
CA TYR A 289 51.12 15.59 -163.29
C TYR A 289 50.63 15.10 -161.92
N TYR A 290 49.70 15.83 -161.30
CA TYR A 290 49.12 15.50 -160.01
C TYR A 290 48.38 14.15 -160.03
N ASN A 291 47.69 13.84 -161.14
CA ASN A 291 47.00 12.56 -161.29
C ASN A 291 47.94 11.34 -161.21
N LYS A 292 49.21 11.48 -161.64
CA LYS A 292 50.22 10.40 -161.49
C LYS A 292 50.49 10.10 -160.01
N PHE A 293 50.55 11.13 -159.16
CA PHE A 293 50.67 10.96 -157.70
C PHE A 293 49.40 10.41 -157.06
N MET A 294 48.23 10.80 -157.53
CA MET A 294 46.96 10.28 -157.00
C MET A 294 46.80 8.78 -157.22
N GLN A 295 47.29 8.23 -158.35
CA GLN A 295 47.33 6.78 -158.54
C GLN A 295 48.21 6.07 -157.50
N VAL A 296 49.38 6.64 -157.18
CA VAL A 296 50.28 6.10 -156.15
C VAL A 296 49.65 6.22 -154.75
N PHE A 297 49.00 7.34 -154.44
CA PHE A 297 48.33 7.52 -153.15
C PHE A 297 47.07 6.68 -152.99
N GLN A 298 46.35 6.37 -154.08
CA GLN A 298 45.25 5.40 -154.04
C GLN A 298 45.75 4.03 -153.59
N TYR A 299 46.87 3.55 -154.14
CA TYR A 299 47.49 2.30 -153.67
C TYR A 299 47.86 2.40 -152.18
N GLY A 300 48.50 3.49 -151.74
CA GLY A 300 48.82 3.70 -150.32
C GLY A 300 47.60 3.72 -149.39
N ASN A 301 46.49 4.33 -149.81
CA ASN A 301 45.25 4.38 -149.02
C ASN A 301 44.62 2.99 -148.84
N THR A 302 44.77 2.06 -149.79
CA THR A 302 44.25 0.69 -149.64
C THR A 302 44.92 -0.09 -148.50
N LEU A 303 46.10 0.32 -148.06
CA LEU A 303 46.85 -0.32 -146.97
C LEU A 303 46.33 0.06 -145.57
N GLY A 304 45.37 0.98 -145.45
CA GLY A 304 44.59 1.20 -144.22
C GLY A 304 45.38 1.72 -143.00
N VAL A 305 46.58 2.26 -143.20
CA VAL A 305 47.43 2.75 -142.11
C VAL A 305 47.04 4.18 -141.71
N VAL A 306 46.59 4.37 -140.46
CA VAL A 306 46.17 5.68 -139.88
C VAL A 306 47.21 6.78 -140.09
N GLY A 307 48.48 6.40 -140.14
CA GLY A 307 49.59 7.32 -140.33
C GLY A 307 49.88 7.78 -141.77
N PHE A 308 49.25 7.20 -142.80
CA PHE A 308 49.34 7.68 -144.19
C PHE A 308 48.40 8.88 -144.43
N ASN A 309 48.63 9.94 -143.64
CA ASN A 309 47.83 11.16 -143.63
C ASN A 309 48.32 12.18 -144.68
N ASP A 310 47.59 13.28 -144.81
CA ASP A 310 47.83 14.29 -145.84
C ASP A 310 49.20 14.98 -145.71
N ALA A 311 49.78 15.03 -144.50
CA ALA A 311 51.14 15.55 -144.31
C ALA A 311 52.21 14.67 -144.98
N VAL A 312 52.05 13.34 -144.92
CA VAL A 312 52.96 12.39 -145.60
C VAL A 312 52.79 12.49 -147.12
N LYS A 313 51.53 12.53 -147.60
CA LYS A 313 51.23 12.70 -149.04
C LYS A 313 51.81 14.00 -149.60
N THR A 314 51.72 15.10 -148.85
CA THR A 314 52.26 16.40 -149.25
C THR A 314 53.79 16.38 -149.35
N ARG A 315 54.49 15.73 -148.41
CA ARG A 315 55.95 15.55 -148.50
C ARG A 315 56.36 14.72 -149.72
N MET A 316 55.62 13.67 -150.01
CA MET A 316 55.85 12.82 -151.19
C MET A 316 55.69 13.60 -152.50
N LEU A 317 54.64 14.41 -152.64
CA LEU A 317 54.44 15.31 -153.78
C LEU A 317 55.57 16.34 -153.90
N SER A 318 55.90 17.00 -152.79
CA SER A 318 56.93 18.05 -152.77
C SER A 318 58.30 17.52 -153.21
N SER A 319 58.62 16.25 -152.94
CA SER A 319 59.91 15.64 -153.31
C SER A 319 60.20 15.57 -154.81
N ARG A 320 59.19 15.75 -155.68
CA ARG A 320 59.34 15.73 -157.14
C ARG A 320 58.98 17.04 -157.84
N LEU A 321 58.65 18.09 -157.10
CA LEU A 321 58.52 19.44 -157.64
C LEU A 321 59.90 20.08 -157.77
N ALA A 322 60.23 20.68 -158.93
CA ALA A 322 61.47 21.44 -159.07
C ALA A 322 61.50 22.64 -158.10
N GLU A 323 62.68 23.02 -157.59
CA GLU A 323 62.84 24.01 -156.49
C GLU A 323 61.98 25.28 -156.63
N ARG A 324 61.80 25.76 -157.87
CA ARG A 324 60.98 26.93 -158.19
C ARG A 324 59.48 26.76 -157.88
N PHE A 325 59.00 25.53 -157.76
CA PHE A 325 57.59 25.17 -157.57
C PHE A 325 57.29 24.53 -156.20
N ILE A 326 58.25 24.52 -155.28
CA ILE A 326 58.03 24.06 -153.91
C ILE A 326 57.26 25.15 -153.13
N PRO A 327 56.06 24.89 -152.59
CA PRO A 327 55.32 25.87 -151.79
C PRO A 327 56.09 26.23 -150.49
N PRO A 328 56.15 27.52 -150.08
CA PRO A 328 56.74 27.90 -148.79
C PRO A 328 56.00 27.23 -147.61
N ASP A 329 56.74 26.73 -146.61
CA ASP A 329 56.20 25.92 -145.49
C ASP A 329 55.16 26.69 -144.65
N PRO A 330 53.89 26.22 -144.59
CA PRO A 330 52.82 26.91 -143.88
C PRO A 330 52.79 26.72 -142.35
N PHE A 331 53.67 25.91 -141.75
CA PHE A 331 53.66 25.67 -140.29
C PHE A 331 55.05 25.73 -139.63
N PRO A 332 55.58 26.93 -139.31
CA PRO A 332 56.79 27.04 -138.50
C PRO A 332 56.51 26.62 -137.05
N ILE A 333 57.05 25.46 -136.65
CA ILE A 333 56.95 24.93 -135.28
C ILE A 333 57.76 25.83 -134.32
N ARG A 334 57.08 26.57 -133.43
CA ARG A 334 57.71 27.14 -132.23
C ARG A 334 57.64 26.13 -131.09
N ASN A 335 58.77 25.47 -130.83
CA ASN A 335 59.02 24.68 -129.63
C ASN A 335 59.30 25.60 -128.42
N ILE A 336 59.31 24.98 -127.23
CA ILE A 336 60.00 25.35 -125.95
C ILE A 336 59.01 25.75 -124.84
N HIS A 337 58.69 24.79 -123.94
CA HIS A 337 59.27 24.55 -122.60
C HIS A 337 58.75 25.59 -121.58
N THR A 338 58.20 25.25 -120.42
CA THR A 338 58.34 24.10 -119.50
C THR A 338 57.12 24.07 -118.60
#